data_AF-A0A3E2ND16-F1
#
_entry.id   AF-A0A3E2ND16-F1
#
_cell.length_a   1.000
_cell.length_b   1.000
_cell.length_c   1.000
_cell.angle_alpha   90.00
_cell.angle_beta   90.00
_cell.angle_gamma   90.00
#
_symmetry.space_group_name_H-M   'P 1'
#
loop_
_entity.id
_entity.type
_entity.pdbx_description
1 polymer ?
#
loop_
_entity_poly.entity_id
_entity_poly.type
_entity_poly.pdbx_seq_one_letter_code
_entity_poly.pdbx_strand_id
1 'polypeptide(L)' 'MFIHEAIKEAVDKKASIRRRKWSIFEWALMPTEPITGVGRHKSFCWNPTPDDLMADDWEVIE' A
#
# COMPACT_ATOMS: atom_id res chain seq x y z
N MET A 1 -3.69 -10.34 -1.13
CA MET A 1 -2.72 -10.76 -2.16
C MET A 1 -1.31 -10.42 -1.67
N PHE A 2 -0.27 -10.95 -2.30
CA PHE A 2 1.10 -10.52 -1.99
C PHE A 2 1.35 -9.09 -2.49
N ILE A 3 2.33 -8.41 -1.91
CA ILE A 3 2.58 -7.00 -2.24
C ILE A 3 2.87 -6.75 -3.73
N HIS A 4 3.62 -7.64 -4.38
CA HIS A 4 3.98 -7.48 -5.79
C HIS A 4 2.76 -7.63 -6.73
N GLU A 5 1.81 -8.47 -6.36
CA GLU A 5 0.53 -8.61 -7.07
C GLU A 5 -0.30 -7.33 -6.91
N ALA A 6 -0.38 -6.81 -5.67
CA ALA A 6 -1.10 -5.57 -5.36
C ALA A 6 -0.51 -4.37 -6.11
N ILE A 7 0.83 -4.24 -6.14
CA ILE A 7 1.50 -3.17 -6.87
C ILE A 7 1.18 -3.25 -8.36
N LYS A 8 1.27 -4.44 -8.96
CA LYS A 8 0.99 -4.63 -10.39
C LYS A 8 -0.43 -4.19 -10.73
N GLU A 9 -1.40 -4.68 -9.96
CA GLU A 9 -2.81 -4.35 -10.17
C GLU A 9 -3.10 -2.85 -9.91
N ALA A 10 -2.48 -2.26 -8.89
CA ALA A 10 -2.66 -0.85 -8.55
C ALA A 10 -2.06 0.09 -9.59
N VAL A 11 -0.91 -0.26 -10.18
CA VAL A 11 -0.32 0.52 -11.28
C VAL A 11 -1.23 0.52 -12.51
N ASP A 12 -1.77 -0.66 -12.88
CA ASP A 12 -2.69 -0.79 -14.02
C ASP A 12 -3.98 0.02 -13.79
N LYS A 13 -4.48 0.04 -12.55
CA LYS A 13 -5.72 0.74 -12.17
C LYS A 13 -5.53 2.20 -11.74
N LYS A 14 -4.28 2.68 -11.62
CA LYS A 14 -3.94 3.98 -11.01
C LYS A 14 -4.52 4.14 -9.59
N ALA A 15 -4.49 3.07 -8.82
CA ALA A 15 -5.08 2.94 -7.49
C ALA A 15 -4.01 2.93 -6.39
N SER A 16 -4.45 2.95 -5.13
CA SER A 16 -3.58 2.76 -3.96
C SER A 16 -3.64 1.31 -3.47
N ILE A 17 -2.67 0.90 -2.64
CA ILE A 17 -2.68 -0.40 -1.96
C ILE A 17 -2.70 -0.21 -0.45
N ARG A 18 -3.20 -1.20 0.28
CA ARG A 18 -3.24 -1.19 1.74
C ARG A 18 -3.11 -2.60 2.29
N ARG A 19 -2.63 -2.75 3.52
CA ARG A 19 -2.78 -3.99 4.30
C ARG A 19 -4.12 -4.01 5.01
N ARG A 20 -4.83 -5.13 5.02
CA ARG A 20 -6.13 -5.24 5.71
C ARG A 20 -6.09 -4.76 7.17
N LYS A 21 -4.98 -5.03 7.87
CA LYS A 21 -4.76 -4.57 9.26
C LYS A 21 -4.62 -3.04 9.40
N TRP A 22 -4.25 -2.33 8.34
CA TRP A 22 -4.12 -0.87 8.32
C TRP A 22 -5.44 -0.13 8.05
N SER A 23 -6.52 -0.85 7.72
CA SER A 23 -7.84 -0.27 7.45
C SER A 23 -8.34 0.65 8.57
N ILE A 24 -8.07 0.28 9.83
CA ILE A 24 -8.45 1.05 11.03
C ILE A 24 -7.79 2.44 11.05
N PHE A 25 -6.62 2.57 10.44
CA PHE A 25 -5.84 3.81 10.43
C PHE A 25 -6.02 4.63 9.16
N GLU A 26 -6.85 4.17 8.21
CA GLU A 26 -7.04 4.78 6.89
C GLU A 26 -5.69 5.05 6.18
N TRP A 27 -4.74 4.13 6.34
CA TRP A 27 -3.42 4.24 5.69
C TRP A 27 -3.41 3.46 4.39
N ALA A 28 -2.88 4.09 3.34
CA ALA A 28 -2.70 3.50 2.03
C ALA A 28 -1.33 3.86 1.47
N LEU A 29 -0.86 3.11 0.50
CA LEU A 29 0.36 3.37 -0.24
C LEU A 29 -0.01 3.65 -1.70
N MET A 30 0.50 4.75 -2.22
CA MET A 30 0.48 5.03 -3.65
C MET A 30 1.77 4.47 -4.28
N PRO A 31 1.67 3.56 -5.25
CA PRO A 31 2.83 3.03 -5.98
C PRO A 31 3.39 4.08 -6.96
N THR A 32 4.00 5.13 -6.41
CA THR A 32 4.75 6.18 -7.11
C THR A 32 6.27 5.95 -6.98
N GLU A 33 7.09 6.78 -7.63
CA GLU A 33 8.53 6.84 -7.40
C GLU A 33 8.89 8.13 -6.64
N PRO A 34 9.24 8.07 -5.34
CA PRO A 34 9.22 6.91 -4.43
C PRO A 34 7.79 6.51 -3.99
N ILE A 35 7.62 5.31 -3.43
CA ILE A 35 6.31 4.86 -2.89
C ILE A 35 5.93 5.77 -1.73
N THR A 36 4.77 6.43 -1.85
CA THR A 36 4.28 7.36 -0.84
C THR A 36 3.16 6.74 -0.04
N GLY A 37 3.24 6.82 1.29
CA GLY A 37 2.13 6.54 2.18
C GLY A 37 1.21 7.74 2.30
N VAL A 38 -0.09 7.51 2.24
CA VAL A 38 -1.16 8.49 2.41
C VAL A 38 -2.00 8.07 3.60
N GLY A 39 -2.25 9.00 4.53
CA GLY A 39 -3.15 8.82 5.67
C GLY A 39 -3.76 10.14 6.09
N ARG A 40 -4.68 10.11 7.07
CA ARG A 40 -5.55 11.26 7.47
C ARG A 40 -4.88 12.63 7.60
N HIS A 41 -3.59 12.72 7.92
CA HIS A 41 -2.96 14.02 8.17
C HIS A 41 -1.56 14.25 7.57
N LYS A 42 -0.88 13.25 6.96
CA LYS A 42 0.44 13.45 6.33
C LYS A 42 0.73 12.41 5.24
N SER A 43 1.45 12.84 4.21
CA SER A 43 2.21 11.95 3.32
C SER A 43 3.54 11.57 3.96
N PHE A 44 3.99 10.34 3.76
CA PHE A 44 5.30 9.87 4.22
C PHE A 44 5.94 8.94 3.20
N CYS A 45 7.27 8.82 3.20
CA CYS A 45 7.94 7.79 2.43
C CYS A 45 7.80 6.45 3.17
N TRP A 46 7.27 5.44 2.49
CA TRP A 46 7.09 4.13 3.10
C TRP A 46 8.42 3.37 3.16
N ASN A 47 8.78 2.88 4.35
CA ASN A 47 9.94 2.03 4.56
C ASN A 47 9.45 0.63 4.99
N PRO A 48 9.43 -0.37 4.09
CA PRO A 48 8.87 -1.69 4.39
C PRO A 48 9.66 -2.43 5.46
N THR A 49 8.94 -3.16 6.31
CA THR A 49 9.53 -4.24 7.13
C THR A 49 9.46 -5.58 6.40
N PRO A 50 10.26 -6.59 6.81
CA PRO A 50 10.12 -7.94 6.25
C PRO A 50 8.70 -8.52 6.37
N ASP A 51 7.98 -8.22 7.46
CA ASP A 51 6.57 -8.62 7.63
C ASP A 51 5.68 -8.02 6.55
N ASP A 52 5.93 -6.77 6.16
CA ASP A 52 5.16 -6.12 5.11
C ASP A 52 5.41 -6.75 3.73
N LEU A 53 6.66 -7.13 3.44
CA LEU A 53 7.03 -7.72 2.16
C LEU A 53 6.51 -9.15 2.00
N MET A 54 6.43 -9.90 3.09
CA MET A 54 5.99 -11.30 3.11
C MET A 54 4.48 -11.46 3.33
N ALA A 55 3.79 -10.38 3.64
CA ALA A 55 2.36 -10.40 3.88
C ALA A 55 1.55 -10.75 2.62
N ASP A 56 0.48 -11.51 2.84
CA ASP A 56 -0.52 -11.91 1.84
C ASP A 56 -1.86 -11.16 2.03
N ASP A 57 -1.91 -10.19 2.95
CA ASP A 57 -3.09 -9.40 3.31
C ASP A 57 -3.17 -8.03 2.62
N TRP A 58 -2.46 -7.85 1.50
CA TRP A 58 -2.56 -6.64 0.69
C TRP A 58 -3.85 -6.61 -0.13
N GLU A 59 -4.40 -5.41 -0.30
CA GLU A 59 -5.61 -5.10 -1.08
C GLU A 59 -5.38 -3.82 -1.90
N VAL A 60 -6.00 -3.75 -3.08
CA VAL A 60 -6.06 -2.54 -3.90
C VAL A 60 -7.30 -1.74 -3.48
N ILE A 61 -7.14 -0.44 -3.30
CA ILE A 61 -8.20 0.49 -2.93
C ILE A 61 -8.22 1.67 -3.91
N GLU A 62 -9.42 2.03 -4.38
CA GLU A 62 -9.67 3.15 -5.29
C GLU A 62 -9.53 4.52 -4.61
#